data_AF-A0A1J3JNE0-F1
#
_entry.id   AF-A0A1J3JNE0-F1
#
_cell.length_a   1.000
_cell.length_b   1.000
_cell.length_c   1.000
_cell.angle_alpha   90.00
_cell.angle_beta   90.00
_cell.angle_gamma   90.00
#
_symmetry.space_group_name_H-M   'P 1'
#
loop_
_entity.id
_entity.type
_entity.pdbx_description
1 polymer ?
#
loop_
_entity_poly.entity_id
_entity_poly.type
_entity_poly.pdbx_seq_one_letter_code
_entity_poly.pdbx_strand_id
1 'polypeptide(L)'
;MLSRLFGKPKPETNTLQTLDKLNETLEMLEKKENVLLKKAAGEVERAKEFSKLKNKRAAIQCLKRKRLYEQQVEQLGNFQLRIHDQMIMLEGAKATTETVDALRTGASAMKAMQKATNIDDVDKTMDEINEQTDNMKQIQEALSAPFGSAADFDEDELEAELEELEGAG
;
A
#
# COMPACT_ATOMS: atom_id res chain seq x y z
N MET A 1 -8.48 46.75 -0.11
CA MET A 1 -8.85 45.56 -0.92
C MET A 1 -7.98 44.40 -0.45
N LEU A 2 -8.55 43.33 0.12
CA LEU A 2 -7.94 42.00 0.29
C LEU A 2 -9.00 41.08 0.93
N SER A 3 -9.96 40.65 0.13
CA SER A 3 -11.00 39.68 0.53
C SER A 3 -10.86 38.44 -0.34
N ARG A 4 -10.02 37.50 0.08
CA ARG A 4 -9.96 36.11 -0.38
C ARG A 4 -9.11 35.35 0.62
N LEU A 5 -9.71 34.45 1.40
CA LEU A 5 -9.14 33.12 1.71
C LEU A 5 -9.98 32.26 2.69
N PHE A 6 -11.31 32.44 2.80
CA PHE A 6 -12.14 31.40 3.45
C PHE A 6 -12.74 30.50 2.38
N GLY A 7 -11.89 29.61 1.85
CA GLY A 7 -12.34 28.43 1.12
C GLY A 7 -13.06 27.50 2.10
N LYS A 8 -14.30 27.14 1.79
CA LYS A 8 -15.04 26.09 2.52
C LYS A 8 -14.15 24.83 2.63
N PRO A 9 -14.21 24.09 3.76
CA PRO A 9 -13.49 22.82 3.86
C PRO A 9 -13.90 21.96 2.66
N LYS A 10 -12.89 21.54 1.89
CA LYS A 10 -13.08 20.63 0.76
C LYS A 10 -13.77 19.39 1.36
N PRO A 11 -14.91 18.93 0.83
CA PRO A 11 -15.52 17.71 1.36
C PRO A 11 -14.47 16.61 1.27
N GLU A 12 -14.11 16.03 2.41
CA GLU A 12 -13.21 14.88 2.43
C GLU A 12 -13.94 13.75 1.71
N THR A 13 -13.57 13.55 0.44
CA THR A 13 -14.09 12.42 -0.33
C THR A 13 -13.60 11.16 0.38
N ASN A 14 -14.51 10.43 1.00
CA ASN A 14 -14.17 9.21 1.72
C ASN A 14 -13.66 8.18 0.71
N THR A 15 -12.45 7.66 0.95
CA THR A 15 -11.82 6.63 0.10
C THR A 15 -12.73 5.42 -0.09
N LEU A 16 -13.45 5.00 0.96
CA LEU A 16 -14.42 3.91 0.88
C LEU A 16 -15.57 4.22 -0.08
N GLN A 17 -16.18 5.40 0.04
CA GLN A 17 -17.26 5.82 -0.88
C GLN A 17 -16.78 5.92 -2.33
N THR A 18 -15.50 6.26 -2.54
CA THR A 18 -14.91 6.31 -3.88
C THR A 18 -14.71 4.90 -4.44
N LEU A 19 -14.20 3.97 -3.64
CA LEU A 19 -14.08 2.56 -4.01
C LEU A 19 -15.44 1.92 -4.32
N ASP A 20 -16.47 2.20 -3.50
CA ASP A 20 -17.83 1.72 -3.73
C ASP A 20 -18.36 2.19 -5.08
N LYS A 21 -18.18 3.47 -5.41
CA LYS A 21 -18.61 4.03 -6.70
C LYS A 21 -17.85 3.44 -7.89
N LEU A 22 -16.56 3.13 -7.73
CA LEU A 22 -15.76 2.46 -8.76
C LEU A 22 -16.29 1.04 -8.99
N ASN A 23 -16.60 0.29 -7.92
CA ASN A 23 -17.19 -1.04 -7.98
C ASN A 23 -18.58 -1.04 -8.65
N GLU A 24 -19.47 -0.12 -8.27
CA GLU A 24 -20.79 0.04 -8.92
C GLU A 24 -20.66 0.32 -10.42
N THR A 25 -19.66 1.14 -10.80
CA THR A 25 -19.39 1.45 -12.20
C THR A 25 -18.87 0.21 -12.93
N LEU A 26 -17.98 -0.56 -12.32
CA LEU A 26 -17.47 -1.82 -12.88
C LEU A 26 -18.61 -2.81 -13.15
N GLU A 27 -19.50 -3.03 -12.17
CA GLU A 27 -20.66 -3.92 -12.30
C GLU A 27 -21.59 -3.47 -13.44
N MET A 28 -21.79 -2.16 -13.60
CA MET A 28 -22.58 -1.62 -14.72
C MET A 28 -21.92 -1.93 -16.07
N LEU A 29 -20.60 -1.75 -16.18
CA LEU A 29 -19.85 -2.03 -17.41
C LEU A 29 -19.91 -3.51 -17.77
N GLU A 30 -19.73 -4.41 -16.79
CA GLU A 30 -19.84 -5.86 -16.96
C GLU A 30 -21.24 -6.29 -17.42
N LYS A 31 -22.30 -5.73 -16.82
CA LYS A 31 -23.68 -5.99 -17.26
C LYS A 31 -23.87 -5.57 -18.71
N LYS A 32 -23.35 -4.40 -19.09
CA LYS A 32 -23.46 -3.88 -20.47
C LYS A 32 -22.67 -4.74 -21.46
N GLU A 33 -21.47 -5.16 -21.09
CA GLU A 33 -20.63 -6.06 -21.87
C GLU A 33 -21.34 -7.39 -22.12
N ASN A 34 -21.89 -8.01 -21.08
CA ASN A 34 -22.67 -9.25 -21.18
C ASN A 34 -23.86 -9.13 -22.13
N VAL A 35 -24.57 -7.99 -22.11
CA VAL A 35 -25.67 -7.72 -23.04
C VAL A 35 -25.16 -7.64 -24.48
N LEU A 36 -24.02 -7.00 -24.71
CA LEU A 36 -23.43 -6.88 -26.06
C LEU A 36 -22.91 -8.23 -26.58
N LEU A 37 -22.27 -9.04 -25.73
CA LEU A 37 -21.86 -10.40 -26.06
C LEU A 37 -23.05 -11.27 -26.48
N LYS A 38 -24.17 -11.22 -25.73
CA LYS A 38 -25.42 -11.90 -26.10
C LYS A 38 -25.96 -11.42 -27.45
N LYS A 39 -25.92 -10.12 -27.71
CA LYS A 39 -26.33 -9.56 -29.02
C LYS A 39 -25.42 -10.02 -30.16
N ALA A 40 -24.10 -10.04 -29.95
CA ALA A 40 -23.14 -10.54 -30.93
C ALA A 40 -23.38 -12.03 -31.25
N ALA A 41 -23.60 -12.86 -30.23
CA ALA A 41 -23.97 -14.26 -30.41
C ALA A 41 -25.30 -14.41 -31.20
N GLY A 42 -26.31 -13.59 -30.90
CA GLY A 42 -27.57 -13.58 -31.65
C GLY A 42 -27.43 -13.15 -33.12
N GLU A 43 -26.45 -12.30 -33.46
CA GLU A 43 -26.12 -11.98 -34.86
C GLU A 43 -25.41 -13.15 -35.56
N VAL A 44 -24.62 -13.95 -34.85
CA VAL A 44 -23.98 -15.17 -35.40
C VAL A 44 -25.04 -16.18 -35.79
N GLU A 45 -26.01 -16.46 -34.92
CA GLU A 45 -27.08 -17.42 -35.23
C GLU A 45 -27.92 -16.97 -36.43
N ARG A 46 -28.31 -15.70 -36.48
CA ARG A 46 -29.00 -15.13 -37.66
C ARG A 46 -28.16 -15.20 -38.94
N ALA A 47 -26.85 -14.96 -38.84
CA ALA A 47 -25.96 -15.10 -39.99
C ALA A 47 -25.94 -16.55 -40.52
N LYS A 48 -25.93 -17.55 -39.64
CA LYS A 48 -26.01 -18.97 -39.99
C LYS A 48 -27.35 -19.30 -40.65
N GLU A 49 -28.47 -18.79 -40.13
CA GLU A 49 -29.80 -18.98 -40.72
C GLU A 49 -29.88 -18.41 -42.15
N PHE A 50 -29.45 -17.16 -42.35
CA PHE A 50 -29.43 -16.56 -43.69
C PHE A 50 -28.47 -17.27 -44.64
N SER A 51 -27.36 -17.81 -44.13
CA SER A 51 -26.43 -18.62 -44.91
C SER A 51 -27.08 -19.91 -45.42
N LYS A 52 -27.84 -20.63 -44.57
CA LYS A 52 -28.63 -21.81 -44.97
C LYS A 52 -29.65 -21.49 -46.06
N LEU A 53 -30.27 -20.31 -45.97
CA LEU A 53 -31.20 -19.79 -46.99
C LEU A 53 -30.50 -19.24 -48.25
N LYS A 54 -29.17 -19.37 -48.36
CA LYS A 54 -28.34 -18.81 -49.45
C LYS A 54 -28.48 -17.29 -49.61
N ASN A 55 -28.95 -16.58 -48.58
CA ASN A 55 -29.07 -15.13 -48.57
C ASN A 55 -27.78 -14.48 -48.04
N LYS A 56 -26.76 -14.46 -48.91
CA LYS A 56 -25.42 -13.93 -48.58
C LYS A 56 -25.45 -12.47 -48.10
N ARG A 57 -26.31 -11.63 -48.70
CA ARG A 57 -26.41 -10.20 -48.34
C ARG A 57 -26.87 -10.02 -46.91
N ALA A 58 -27.92 -10.73 -46.49
CA ALA A 58 -28.44 -10.64 -45.11
C ALA A 58 -27.46 -11.22 -44.09
N ALA A 59 -26.79 -12.33 -44.41
CA ALA A 59 -25.76 -12.92 -43.55
C ALA A 59 -24.59 -11.94 -43.30
N ILE A 60 -24.10 -11.28 -44.35
CA ILE A 60 -23.03 -10.26 -44.22
C ILE A 60 -23.47 -9.10 -43.33
N GLN A 61 -24.73 -8.65 -43.40
CA GLN A 61 -25.22 -7.57 -42.54
C GLN A 61 -25.26 -7.99 -41.06
N CYS A 62 -25.59 -9.25 -40.77
CA CYS A 62 -25.52 -9.77 -39.40
C CYS A 62 -24.07 -9.77 -38.88
N LEU A 63 -23.12 -10.25 -39.69
CA LEU A 63 -21.70 -10.25 -39.33
C LEU A 63 -21.13 -8.83 -39.13
N LYS A 64 -21.60 -7.83 -39.88
CA LYS A 64 -21.23 -6.43 -39.64
C LYS A 64 -21.73 -5.94 -38.28
N ARG A 65 -22.97 -6.25 -37.91
CA ARG A 65 -23.52 -5.90 -36.58
C ARG A 65 -22.80 -6.62 -35.45
N LYS A 66 -22.49 -7.91 -35.61
CA LYS A 66 -21.63 -8.66 -34.69
C LYS A 66 -20.32 -7.91 -34.44
N ARG A 67 -19.60 -7.53 -35.50
CA ARG A 67 -18.32 -6.83 -35.39
C ARG A 67 -18.43 -5.48 -34.69
N LEU A 68 -19.53 -4.75 -34.89
CA LEU A 68 -19.80 -3.51 -34.15
C LEU A 68 -20.01 -3.76 -32.65
N TYR A 69 -20.71 -4.83 -32.27
CA TYR A 69 -20.86 -5.19 -30.86
C TYR A 69 -19.54 -5.64 -30.23
N GLU A 70 -18.71 -6.39 -30.96
CA GLU A 70 -17.38 -6.80 -30.49
C GLU A 70 -16.45 -5.61 -30.26
N GLN A 71 -16.48 -4.61 -31.15
CA GLN A 71 -15.73 -3.36 -30.94
C GLN A 71 -16.20 -2.60 -29.69
N GLN A 72 -17.51 -2.61 -29.40
CA GLN A 72 -18.03 -1.99 -28.18
C GLN A 72 -17.63 -2.78 -26.94
N VAL A 73 -17.61 -4.11 -27.00
CA VAL A 73 -17.11 -4.98 -25.91
C VAL A 73 -15.64 -4.66 -25.61
N GLU A 74 -14.79 -4.58 -26.63
CA GLU A 74 -13.38 -4.21 -26.46
C GLU A 74 -13.21 -2.84 -25.78
N GLN A 75 -14.03 -1.85 -26.17
CA GLN A 75 -14.02 -0.54 -25.52
C GLN A 75 -14.44 -0.60 -24.05
N LEU A 76 -15.44 -1.43 -23.70
CA LEU A 76 -15.84 -1.63 -22.31
C LEU A 76 -14.74 -2.30 -21.49
N GLY A 77 -14.05 -3.30 -22.07
CA GLY A 77 -12.87 -3.93 -21.46
C GLY A 77 -11.78 -2.91 -21.11
N ASN A 78 -11.50 -1.98 -22.02
CA ASN A 78 -10.54 -0.90 -21.77
C ASN A 78 -10.99 0.05 -20.63
N PHE A 79 -12.30 0.28 -20.46
CA PHE A 79 -12.81 1.08 -19.34
C PHE A 79 -12.75 0.33 -18.01
N GLN A 80 -13.05 -0.97 -18.00
CA GLN A 80 -12.93 -1.82 -16.82
C GLN A 80 -11.47 -1.84 -16.32
N LEU A 81 -10.50 -2.02 -17.22
CA LEU A 81 -9.07 -2.00 -16.87
C LEU A 81 -8.68 -0.68 -16.18
N ARG A 82 -9.09 0.46 -16.74
CA ARG A 82 -8.81 1.78 -16.14
C ARG A 82 -9.41 1.95 -14.75
N ILE A 83 -10.59 1.37 -14.50
CA ILE A 83 -11.22 1.41 -13.18
C ILE A 83 -10.42 0.55 -12.20
N HIS A 84 -9.99 -0.65 -12.59
CA HIS A 84 -9.14 -1.50 -11.75
C HIS A 84 -7.81 -0.82 -11.40
N ASP A 85 -7.12 -0.23 -12.38
CA ASP A 85 -5.88 0.52 -12.14
C ASP A 85 -6.10 1.67 -11.14
N GLN A 86 -7.23 2.37 -11.26
CA GLN A 86 -7.59 3.47 -10.37
C GLN A 86 -7.88 3.00 -8.94
N MET A 87 -8.49 1.82 -8.77
CA MET A 87 -8.71 1.21 -7.46
C MET A 87 -7.39 0.84 -6.79
N ILE A 88 -6.48 0.17 -7.51
CA ILE A 88 -5.14 -0.19 -6.99
C ILE A 88 -4.37 1.06 -6.55
N MET A 89 -4.38 2.11 -7.38
CA MET A 89 -3.71 3.37 -7.04
C MET A 89 -4.32 4.02 -5.78
N LEU A 90 -5.64 3.96 -5.63
CA LEU A 90 -6.33 4.54 -4.48
C LEU A 90 -6.02 3.77 -3.19
N GLU A 91 -5.95 2.45 -3.25
CA GLU A 91 -5.55 1.59 -2.13
C GLU A 91 -4.09 1.86 -1.71
N GLY A 92 -3.18 1.97 -2.68
CA GLY A 92 -1.78 2.33 -2.41
C GLY A 92 -1.63 3.73 -1.80
N ALA A 93 -2.40 4.71 -2.28
CA ALA A 93 -2.43 6.05 -1.70
C ALA A 93 -2.98 6.06 -0.27
N LYS A 94 -3.96 5.21 0.04
CA LYS A 94 -4.49 5.04 1.40
C LYS A 94 -3.41 4.50 2.34
N ALA A 95 -2.74 3.41 1.97
CA ALA A 95 -1.66 2.82 2.78
C ALA A 95 -0.49 3.82 3.02
N THR A 96 -0.16 4.61 1.99
CA THR A 96 0.86 5.68 2.10
C THR A 96 0.43 6.73 3.12
N THR A 97 -0.82 7.19 3.05
CA THR A 97 -1.37 8.18 4.00
C THR A 97 -1.33 7.65 5.43
N GLU A 98 -1.80 6.43 5.66
CA GLU A 98 -1.79 5.79 6.99
C GLU A 98 -0.36 5.65 7.55
N THR A 99 0.61 5.31 6.70
CA THR A 99 2.03 5.23 7.09
C THR A 99 2.57 6.59 7.50
N VAL A 100 2.27 7.64 6.72
CA VAL A 100 2.71 9.02 7.03
C VAL A 100 2.10 9.51 8.34
N ASP A 101 0.82 9.21 8.59
CA ASP A 101 0.14 9.57 9.84
C ASP A 101 0.74 8.85 11.06
N ALA A 102 1.08 7.56 10.92
CA ALA A 102 1.79 6.80 11.96
C ALA A 102 3.18 7.38 12.24
N LEU A 103 3.96 7.69 11.21
CA LEU A 103 5.28 8.33 11.34
C LEU A 103 5.18 9.71 12.01
N ARG A 104 4.19 10.52 11.64
CA ARG A 104 3.94 11.83 12.27
C ARG A 104 3.60 11.71 13.75
N THR A 105 2.83 10.68 14.10
CA THR A 105 2.47 10.38 15.49
C THR A 105 3.71 9.97 16.29
N GLY A 106 4.53 9.06 15.76
CA GLY A 106 5.81 8.67 16.36
C GLY A 106 6.78 9.85 16.53
N ALA A 107 6.93 10.69 15.49
CA ALA A 107 7.76 11.89 15.56
C ALA A 107 7.29 12.89 16.63
N SER A 108 5.98 13.05 16.79
CA SER A 108 5.41 13.92 17.82
C SER A 108 5.67 13.36 19.22
N ALA A 109 5.54 12.05 19.42
CA ALA A 109 5.86 11.37 20.68
C ALA A 109 7.37 11.49 21.02
N MET A 110 8.26 11.25 20.05
CA MET A 110 9.70 11.45 20.23
C MET A 110 10.05 12.89 20.63
N LYS A 111 9.43 13.89 19.97
CA LYS A 111 9.64 15.30 20.32
C LYS A 111 9.16 15.62 21.74
N ALA A 112 8.04 15.02 22.17
CA ALA A 112 7.53 15.18 23.53
C ALA A 112 8.47 14.56 24.57
N MET A 113 8.98 13.34 24.32
CA MET A 113 9.98 12.68 25.17
C MET A 113 11.26 13.51 25.26
N GLN A 114 11.79 13.96 24.12
CA GLN A 114 12.99 14.81 24.10
C GLN A 114 12.80 16.11 24.89
N LYS A 115 11.62 16.74 24.81
CA LYS A 115 11.31 17.94 25.60
C LYS A 115 11.23 17.62 27.10
N ALA A 116 10.70 16.46 27.48
CA ALA A 116 10.65 16.02 28.87
C ALA A 116 12.07 15.78 29.43
N THR A 117 12.97 15.20 28.63
CA THR A 117 14.36 14.91 29.04
C THR A 117 15.26 16.16 29.08
N ASN A 118 15.00 17.20 28.27
CA ASN A 118 15.98 18.28 28.03
C ASN A 118 15.93 19.53 28.93
N ILE A 119 15.04 19.66 29.93
CA ILE A 119 14.92 20.94 30.66
C ILE A 119 15.05 20.83 32.18
N ASP A 120 14.51 19.80 32.83
CA ASP A 120 14.56 19.70 34.29
C ASP A 120 15.49 18.58 34.80
N ASP A 121 15.87 17.63 33.93
CA ASP A 121 16.65 16.46 34.32
C ASP A 121 18.15 16.61 34.07
N VAL A 122 18.62 17.48 33.16
CA VAL A 122 20.07 17.59 32.89
C VAL A 122 20.82 18.21 34.07
N ASP A 123 20.28 19.26 34.71
CA ASP A 123 20.93 19.86 35.89
C ASP A 123 20.95 18.90 37.09
N LYS A 124 19.85 18.16 37.33
CA LYS A 124 19.80 17.11 38.36
C LYS A 124 20.67 15.90 38.04
N THR A 125 20.70 15.47 36.78
CA THR A 125 21.52 14.33 36.35
C THR A 125 23.00 14.69 36.38
N MET A 126 23.39 15.93 36.11
CA MET A 126 24.77 16.39 36.27
C MET A 126 25.19 16.47 37.75
N ASP A 127 24.29 16.93 38.64
CA ASP A 127 24.52 16.90 40.09
C ASP A 127 24.62 15.47 40.62
N GLU A 128 23.74 14.56 40.19
CA GLU A 128 23.76 13.13 40.55
C GLU A 128 24.94 12.36 39.94
N ILE A 129 25.41 12.73 38.73
CA ILE A 129 26.63 12.17 38.11
C ILE A 129 27.89 12.63 38.85
N ASN A 130 27.95 13.88 39.30
CA ASN A 130 29.07 14.36 40.12
C ASN A 130 29.11 13.65 41.49
N GLU A 131 27.95 13.39 42.10
CA GLU A 131 27.84 12.63 43.35
C GLU A 131 28.11 11.11 43.15
N GLN A 132 27.73 10.54 41.99
CA GLN A 132 28.06 9.16 41.62
C GLN A 132 29.52 8.97 41.20
N THR A 133 30.19 9.98 40.65
CA THR A 133 31.61 9.85 40.23
C THR A 133 32.53 9.68 41.45
N ASP A 134 32.21 10.33 42.57
CA ASP A 134 32.92 10.15 43.84
C ASP A 134 32.62 8.79 44.49
N ASN A 135 31.39 8.27 44.37
CA ASN A 135 31.05 6.90 44.76
C ASN A 135 31.72 5.84 43.86
N MET A 136 31.82 6.10 42.55
CA MET A 136 32.42 5.18 41.57
C MET A 136 33.94 5.06 41.76
N LYS A 137 34.64 6.12 42.14
CA LYS A 137 36.07 6.04 42.52
C LYS A 137 36.28 5.15 43.75
N GLN A 138 35.42 5.26 44.75
CA GLN A 138 35.47 4.39 45.94
C GLN A 138 35.12 2.92 45.61
N ILE A 139 34.21 2.70 44.66
CA ILE A 139 33.86 1.36 44.16
C ILE A 139 34.97 0.77 43.28
N GLN A 140 35.63 1.56 42.42
CA GLN A 140 36.77 1.09 41.62
C GLN A 140 37.98 0.73 42.48
N GLU A 141 38.26 1.48 43.55
CA GLU A 141 39.29 1.07 44.53
C GLU A 141 38.90 -0.25 45.22
N ALA A 142 37.63 -0.47 45.53
CA ALA A 142 37.13 -1.71 46.14
C ALA A 142 37.03 -2.91 45.17
N LEU A 143 36.79 -2.68 43.88
CA LEU A 143 36.65 -3.72 42.83
C LEU A 143 37.96 -3.99 42.05
N SER A 144 39.02 -3.21 42.27
CA SER A 144 40.35 -3.47 41.71
C SER A 144 41.04 -4.72 42.29
N ALA A 145 40.41 -5.41 43.25
CA ALA A 145 40.69 -6.81 43.53
C ALA A 145 40.16 -7.68 42.36
N PRO A 146 41.01 -8.28 41.51
CA PRO A 146 40.54 -8.90 40.28
C PRO A 146 39.69 -10.14 40.55
N PHE A 147 38.53 -10.25 39.90
CA PHE A 147 37.87 -11.55 39.70
C PHE A 147 37.19 -11.65 38.32
N GLY A 148 37.79 -12.43 37.42
CA GLY A 148 37.09 -13.35 36.51
C GLY A 148 36.77 -12.89 35.08
N SER A 149 37.50 -13.49 34.12
CA SER A 149 37.39 -13.45 32.65
C SER A 149 35.99 -13.50 32.03
N ALA A 150 35.74 -12.60 31.07
CA ALA A 150 34.75 -12.76 30.00
C ALA A 150 35.40 -12.57 28.61
N ALA A 151 36.67 -12.96 28.48
CA ALA A 151 37.47 -12.86 27.25
C ALA A 151 37.66 -14.22 26.53
N ASP A 152 36.95 -15.26 26.94
CA ASP A 152 37.06 -16.63 26.38
C ASP A 152 35.76 -17.05 25.67
N PHE A 153 35.38 -16.35 24.60
CA PHE A 153 34.55 -16.98 23.57
C PHE A 153 35.48 -17.34 22.41
N ASP A 154 35.49 -18.62 22.04
CA ASP A 154 36.36 -19.17 21.02
C ASP A 154 35.75 -18.89 19.64
N GLU A 155 36.41 -18.05 18.84
CA GLU A 155 35.92 -17.60 17.53
C GLU A 155 35.72 -18.78 16.56
N ASP A 156 36.48 -19.86 16.72
CA ASP A 156 36.43 -21.05 15.89
C ASP A 156 35.10 -21.82 16.04
N GLU A 157 34.48 -21.78 17.23
CA GLU A 157 33.17 -22.42 17.50
C GLU A 157 32.02 -21.67 16.82
N LEU A 158 32.14 -20.34 16.73
CA LEU A 158 31.15 -19.46 16.11
C LEU A 158 31.19 -19.53 14.58
N GLU A 159 32.38 -19.76 14.00
CA GLU A 159 32.55 -19.85 12.54
C GLU A 159 31.97 -21.15 11.98
N ALA A 160 32.11 -22.25 12.71
CA ALA A 160 31.51 -23.54 12.36
C ALA A 160 29.97 -23.50 12.36
N GLU A 161 29.38 -22.76 13.30
CA GLU A 161 27.92 -22.58 13.40
C GLU A 161 27.36 -21.76 12.21
N LEU A 162 28.17 -20.87 11.62
CA LEU A 162 27.80 -20.06 10.47
C LEU A 162 27.82 -20.85 9.14
N GLU A 163 28.83 -21.70 8.93
CA GLU A 163 28.92 -22.52 7.72
C GLU A 163 27.76 -23.53 7.58
N GLU A 164 27.26 -24.07 8.70
CA GLU A 164 26.13 -25.01 8.69
C GLU A 164 24.81 -24.34 8.26
N LEU A 165 24.64 -23.04 8.52
CA LEU A 165 23.48 -22.27 8.09
C LEU A 165 23.48 -21.93 6.59
N GLU A 166 24.65 -21.76 5.98
CA GLU A 166 24.77 -21.37 4.57
C GLU A 166 24.74 -22.57 3.60
N GLY A 167 25.10 -23.78 4.06
CA GLY A 167 25.13 -25.00 3.24
C GLY A 167 23.78 -25.72 3.05
N ALA A 168 22.70 -25.27 3.70
CA ALA A 168 21.37 -25.89 3.62
C ALA A 168 20.51 -25.40 2.42
N GLY A 169 21.15 -24.96 1.33
CA GLY A 169 20.55 -24.53 0.05
C GLY A 169 20.87 -25.44 -1.12
#